data_AF-A0A916FN86-F1
#
_entry.id   AF-A0A916FN86-F1
#
_cell.length_a   1.000
_cell.length_b   1.000
_cell.length_c   1.000
_cell.angle_alpha   90.00
_cell.angle_beta   90.00
_cell.angle_gamma   90.00
#
_symmetry.space_group_name_H-M   'P 1'
#
loop_
_entity.id
_entity.type
_entity.pdbx_description
1 polymer ?
#
loop_
_entity_poly.entity_id
_entity_poly.type
_entity_poly.pdbx_seq_one_letter_code
_entity_poly.pdbx_strand_id
1 'polypeptide(L)'
;MGNKTRTALGLAIAATLGATAADAALYSATLAQYTTYSTNGASNANISSTTATWQYDDVTGVMTQTGGTLNARLNIGPPTTLFRHVSTGLTIGAGAAASAATWECVEGNFGGTVGASLCGNYTFGANYVNDSTLVYSGSSVTRTLGGDDVSKGPAQSVADLNGMSTLSWVGTSLKLSNATATSGYTLEFNVAAVPVPAAAWLLGPAVLAAGRFARRRKVS
;
A
#
# COMPACT_ATOMS: atom_id res chain seq x y z
N MET A 1 -75.03 -11.88 11.81
CA MET A 1 -74.94 -10.98 10.64
C MET A 1 -74.06 -9.81 11.06
N GLY A 2 -72.80 -9.63 10.68
CA GLY A 2 -72.13 -9.99 9.44
C GLY A 2 -71.80 -8.71 8.69
N ASN A 3 -70.68 -8.05 9.01
CA ASN A 3 -69.88 -7.38 7.98
C ASN A 3 -68.44 -7.17 8.43
N LYS A 4 -67.54 -7.75 7.62
CA LYS A 4 -66.10 -7.84 7.79
C LYS A 4 -65.48 -6.62 7.10
N THR A 5 -64.81 -5.75 7.83
CA THR A 5 -63.91 -4.74 7.25
C THR A 5 -62.57 -5.42 6.93
N ARG A 6 -62.42 -5.87 5.69
CA ARG A 6 -61.13 -6.24 5.11
C ARG A 6 -60.54 -5.02 4.40
N THR A 7 -59.22 -5.07 4.20
CA THR A 7 -58.39 -4.25 3.27
C THR A 7 -58.07 -2.83 3.76
N ALA A 8 -56.82 -2.36 3.82
CA ALA A 8 -55.59 -2.80 3.16
C ALA A 8 -54.35 -2.45 4.01
N LEU A 9 -53.55 -3.47 4.36
CA LEU A 9 -52.12 -3.27 4.60
C LEU A 9 -51.48 -3.09 3.22
N GLY A 10 -51.25 -1.84 2.82
CA GLY A 10 -50.47 -1.52 1.63
C GLY A 10 -49.01 -1.83 1.89
N LEU A 11 -48.55 -2.96 1.38
CA LEU A 11 -47.14 -3.33 1.23
C LEU A 11 -46.40 -2.18 0.53
N ALA A 12 -45.59 -1.41 1.26
CA ALA A 12 -44.57 -0.58 0.63
C ALA A 12 -43.44 -1.52 0.20
N ILE A 13 -43.49 -1.92 -1.08
CA ILE A 13 -42.42 -2.66 -1.75
C ILE A 13 -41.16 -1.82 -1.68
N ALA A 14 -40.11 -2.42 -1.13
CA ALA A 14 -38.77 -1.88 -1.03
C ALA A 14 -38.32 -1.29 -2.38
N ALA A 15 -38.17 0.03 -2.42
CA ALA A 15 -37.36 0.69 -3.44
C ALA A 15 -35.88 0.50 -3.09
N THR A 16 -35.40 -0.75 -3.10
CA THR A 16 -33.98 -1.06 -3.28
C THR A 16 -33.66 -0.99 -4.77
N LEU A 17 -33.91 0.17 -5.38
CA LEU A 17 -33.53 0.46 -6.75
C LEU A 17 -32.11 1.04 -6.73
N GLY A 18 -31.15 0.17 -7.05
CA GLY A 18 -29.97 0.61 -7.80
C GLY A 18 -28.92 1.42 -7.04
N ALA A 19 -28.66 1.14 -5.77
CA ALA A 19 -27.28 1.28 -5.31
C ALA A 19 -26.48 0.19 -6.02
N THR A 20 -26.09 0.43 -7.27
CA THR A 20 -24.95 -0.29 -7.82
C THR A 20 -23.84 0.01 -6.83
N ALA A 21 -23.45 -0.99 -6.03
CA ALA A 21 -22.17 -0.92 -5.35
C ALA A 21 -21.19 -0.48 -6.44
N ALA A 22 -20.52 0.66 -6.26
CA ALA A 22 -19.47 1.07 -7.17
C ALA A 22 -18.55 -0.15 -7.28
N ASP A 23 -18.54 -0.79 -8.45
CA ASP A 23 -17.74 -1.99 -8.67
C ASP A 23 -16.30 -1.53 -8.40
N ALA A 24 -15.67 -2.10 -7.37
CA ALA A 24 -14.34 -1.66 -6.97
C ALA A 24 -13.41 -1.84 -8.16
N ALA A 25 -12.93 -0.73 -8.74
CA ALA A 25 -12.08 -0.82 -9.89
C ALA A 25 -10.67 -1.09 -9.38
N LEU A 26 -10.18 -2.27 -9.72
CA LEU A 26 -8.82 -2.67 -9.41
C LEU A 26 -7.92 -2.24 -10.57
N TYR A 27 -6.85 -1.53 -10.24
CA TYR A 27 -5.86 -1.06 -11.20
C TYR A 27 -4.55 -1.80 -10.97
N SER A 28 -4.00 -2.36 -12.03
CA SER A 28 -2.62 -2.83 -12.02
C SER A 28 -1.68 -1.63 -11.97
N ALA A 29 -0.60 -1.73 -11.21
CA ALA A 29 0.31 -0.63 -10.98
C ALA A 29 1.77 -1.06 -11.01
N THR A 30 2.63 -0.18 -11.52
CA THR A 30 4.10 -0.33 -11.49
C THR A 30 4.72 0.91 -10.89
N LEU A 31 5.69 0.75 -9.99
CA LEU A 31 6.37 1.86 -9.34
C LEU A 31 7.24 2.60 -10.36
N ALA A 32 6.96 3.89 -10.55
CA ALA A 32 7.68 4.78 -11.45
C ALA A 32 8.71 5.63 -10.71
N GLN A 33 8.42 6.03 -9.47
CA GLN A 33 9.31 6.86 -8.66
C GLN A 33 9.15 6.57 -7.17
N TYR A 34 10.26 6.63 -6.44
CA TYR A 34 10.30 6.58 -4.98
C TYR A 34 11.14 7.77 -4.49
N THR A 35 10.49 8.73 -3.83
CA THR A 35 11.11 9.98 -3.40
C THR A 35 11.06 10.08 -1.88
N THR A 36 12.18 10.46 -1.28
CA THR A 36 12.29 10.76 0.15
C THR A 36 12.50 12.25 0.36
N TYR A 37 11.88 12.79 1.40
CA TYR A 37 11.99 14.20 1.79
C TYR A 37 12.69 14.31 3.14
N SER A 38 13.51 15.35 3.27
CA SER A 38 14.18 15.73 4.50
C SER A 38 14.30 17.26 4.57
N THR A 39 14.85 17.79 5.65
CA THR A 39 15.22 19.20 5.76
C THR A 39 16.23 19.65 4.70
N ASN A 40 16.95 18.69 4.09
CA ASN A 40 17.92 18.96 3.02
C ASN A 40 17.29 18.88 1.61
N GLY A 41 15.96 18.72 1.52
CA GLY A 41 15.22 18.63 0.27
C GLY A 41 14.80 17.20 -0.09
N ALA A 42 14.49 17.01 -1.37
CA ALA A 42 14.00 15.76 -1.93
C ALA A 42 15.14 14.94 -2.55
N SER A 43 15.06 13.62 -2.46
CA SER A 43 15.99 12.69 -3.11
C SER A 43 15.23 11.52 -3.71
N ASN A 44 15.57 11.15 -4.95
CA ASN A 44 14.97 10.02 -5.64
C ASN A 44 15.80 8.77 -5.38
N ALA A 45 15.17 7.71 -4.92
CA ALA A 45 15.79 6.40 -4.86
C ALA A 45 15.93 5.83 -6.28
N ASN A 46 17.02 5.10 -6.50
CA ASN A 46 17.19 4.27 -7.68
C ASN A 46 16.36 2.99 -7.51
N ILE A 47 15.33 2.83 -8.35
CA ILE A 47 14.41 1.69 -8.34
C ILE A 47 14.62 0.73 -9.51
N SER A 48 15.71 0.86 -10.28
CA SER A 48 15.94 0.05 -11.50
C SER A 48 16.01 -1.46 -11.25
N SER A 49 16.33 -1.87 -10.02
CA SER A 49 16.36 -3.28 -9.59
C SER A 49 15.06 -3.76 -8.93
N THR A 50 14.01 -2.93 -8.89
CA THR A 50 12.71 -3.34 -8.36
C THR A 50 12.03 -4.30 -9.33
N THR A 51 11.42 -5.35 -8.79
CA THR A 51 10.54 -6.27 -9.55
C THR A 51 9.11 -6.25 -9.01
N ALA A 52 8.83 -5.35 -8.07
CA ALA A 52 7.54 -5.26 -7.40
C ALA A 52 6.41 -4.91 -8.38
N THR A 53 5.36 -5.73 -8.37
CA THR A 53 4.08 -5.44 -9.03
C THR A 53 3.06 -5.03 -7.99
N TRP A 54 2.15 -4.14 -8.37
CA TRP A 54 1.22 -3.52 -7.45
C TRP A 54 -0.21 -3.57 -7.97
N GLN A 55 -1.14 -3.42 -7.05
CA GLN A 55 -2.55 -3.25 -7.33
C GLN A 55 -3.09 -2.12 -6.47
N TYR A 56 -3.83 -1.21 -7.10
CA TYR A 56 -4.52 -0.12 -6.43
C TYR A 56 -6.02 -0.37 -6.46
N ASP A 57 -6.65 -0.22 -5.31
CA ASP A 57 -8.09 -0.25 -5.13
C ASP A 57 -8.59 1.19 -4.95
N ASP A 58 -9.38 1.68 -5.92
CA ASP A 58 -9.85 3.07 -5.91
C ASP A 58 -10.99 3.34 -4.93
N VAL A 59 -11.65 2.29 -4.43
CA VAL A 59 -12.69 2.42 -3.40
C VAL A 59 -12.06 2.56 -2.03
N THR A 60 -11.05 1.74 -1.73
CA THR A 60 -10.36 1.79 -0.42
C THR A 60 -9.21 2.81 -0.40
N GLY A 61 -8.68 3.19 -1.56
CA GLY A 61 -7.51 4.06 -1.67
C GLY A 61 -6.22 3.35 -1.24
N VAL A 62 -6.19 2.02 -1.28
CA VAL A 62 -5.07 1.19 -0.84
C VAL A 62 -4.27 0.70 -2.03
N MET A 63 -2.94 0.76 -1.89
CA MET A 63 -1.95 0.23 -2.82
C MET A 63 -1.29 -0.99 -2.17
N THR A 64 -1.40 -2.15 -2.82
CA THR A 64 -0.87 -3.43 -2.33
C THR A 64 0.12 -4.01 -3.31
N GLN A 65 1.29 -4.41 -2.81
CA GLN A 65 2.27 -5.16 -3.57
C GLN A 65 1.77 -6.60 -3.75
N THR A 66 1.49 -6.97 -5.00
CA THR A 66 0.93 -8.29 -5.35
C THR A 66 1.99 -9.32 -5.73
N GLY A 67 3.22 -8.87 -6.01
CA GLY A 67 4.31 -9.74 -6.42
C GLY A 67 5.67 -9.06 -6.43
N GLY A 68 6.72 -9.85 -6.67
CA GLY A 68 8.11 -9.39 -6.78
C GLY A 68 8.67 -8.79 -5.48
N THR A 69 9.77 -8.07 -5.61
CA THR A 69 10.47 -7.43 -4.48
C THR A 69 10.68 -5.96 -4.77
N LEU A 70 10.28 -5.11 -3.83
CA LEU A 70 10.67 -3.70 -3.83
C LEU A 70 12.16 -3.64 -3.51
N ASN A 71 12.92 -2.88 -4.28
CA ASN A 71 14.33 -2.61 -4.00
C ASN A 71 14.64 -1.17 -4.38
N ALA A 72 14.38 -0.26 -3.43
CA ALA A 72 14.61 1.18 -3.59
C ALA A 72 15.95 1.55 -2.96
N ARG A 73 16.95 1.86 -3.78
CA ARG A 73 18.31 2.18 -3.34
C ARG A 73 18.52 3.69 -3.24
N LEU A 74 18.84 4.19 -2.06
CA LEU A 74 19.26 5.59 -1.88
C LEU A 74 20.78 5.68 -1.95
N ASN A 75 21.29 6.62 -2.75
CA ASN A 75 22.71 6.79 -3.00
C ASN A 75 23.07 8.25 -3.26
N ILE A 76 24.30 8.65 -2.92
CA ILE A 76 24.82 10.00 -3.19
C ILE A 76 25.69 10.06 -4.45
N GLY A 77 25.90 8.91 -5.09
CA GLY A 77 26.61 8.76 -6.36
C GLY A 77 26.87 7.28 -6.66
N PRO A 78 27.44 6.94 -7.83
CA PRO A 78 28.11 5.64 -8.01
C PRO A 78 29.50 5.72 -7.35
N PRO A 79 29.94 4.80 -6.46
CA PRO A 79 29.35 3.56 -5.94
C PRO A 79 28.71 3.67 -4.54
N THR A 80 28.58 4.88 -4.00
CA THR A 80 28.26 5.11 -2.59
C THR A 80 26.76 4.99 -2.31
N THR A 81 26.35 3.87 -1.73
CA THR A 81 24.98 3.60 -1.29
C THR A 81 24.82 4.04 0.15
N LEU A 82 23.74 4.78 0.43
CA LEU A 82 23.32 5.11 1.78
C LEU A 82 22.70 3.86 2.42
N PHE A 83 21.57 3.43 1.87
CA PHE A 83 20.85 2.24 2.27
C PHE A 83 19.86 1.82 1.17
N ARG A 84 19.18 0.69 1.37
CA ARG A 84 18.11 0.22 0.49
C ARG A 84 16.89 -0.15 1.31
N HIS A 85 15.70 0.21 0.82
CA HIS A 85 14.45 -0.37 1.30
C HIS A 85 14.11 -1.58 0.45
N VAL A 86 14.01 -2.73 1.12
CA VAL A 86 13.65 -4.01 0.51
C VAL A 86 12.38 -4.52 1.15
N SER A 87 11.37 -4.86 0.35
CA SER A 87 10.11 -5.39 0.89
C SER A 87 9.33 -6.31 -0.04
N THR A 88 8.49 -7.13 0.57
CA THR A 88 7.46 -7.94 -0.11
C THR A 88 6.12 -7.79 0.60
N GLY A 89 5.03 -7.91 -0.15
CA GLY A 89 3.68 -7.76 0.39
C GLY A 89 3.41 -6.41 1.05
N LEU A 90 4.11 -5.35 0.64
CA LEU A 90 3.91 -4.00 1.16
C LEU A 90 2.50 -3.49 0.84
N THR A 91 1.80 -2.99 1.85
CA THR A 91 0.49 -2.35 1.75
C THR A 91 0.57 -0.95 2.35
N ILE A 92 0.19 0.05 1.56
CA ILE A 92 0.20 1.48 1.91
C ILE A 92 -1.07 2.15 1.35
N GLY A 93 -1.43 3.34 1.82
CA GLY A 93 -2.60 4.07 1.32
C GLY A 93 -3.66 4.32 2.38
N ALA A 94 -4.76 4.94 1.97
CA ALA A 94 -5.91 5.29 2.80
C ALA A 94 -5.60 6.11 4.08
N GLY A 95 -4.40 6.70 4.20
CA GLY A 95 -3.94 7.35 5.43
C GLY A 95 -3.70 6.37 6.59
N ALA A 96 -3.69 5.06 6.33
CA ALA A 96 -3.57 4.02 7.34
C ALA A 96 -2.10 3.72 7.70
N ALA A 97 -1.91 2.83 8.70
CA ALA A 97 -0.60 2.26 8.99
C ALA A 97 -0.14 1.36 7.84
N ALA A 98 1.09 1.54 7.41
CA ALA A 98 1.73 0.69 6.42
C ALA A 98 2.08 -0.67 7.03
N SER A 99 2.02 -1.72 6.21
CA SER A 99 2.41 -3.07 6.63
C SER A 99 3.10 -3.80 5.49
N ALA A 100 3.94 -4.77 5.81
CA ALA A 100 4.60 -5.62 4.83
C ALA A 100 4.77 -7.05 5.34
N ALA A 101 4.80 -8.01 4.42
CA ALA A 101 5.15 -9.40 4.73
C ALA A 101 6.65 -9.50 5.09
N THR A 102 7.50 -8.81 4.33
CA THR A 102 8.90 -8.56 4.69
C THR A 102 9.22 -7.08 4.50
N TRP A 103 10.02 -6.53 5.41
CA TRP A 103 10.61 -5.21 5.28
C TRP A 103 12.02 -5.28 5.84
N GLU A 104 12.97 -4.69 5.13
CA GLU A 104 14.34 -4.54 5.61
C GLU A 104 14.90 -3.21 5.08
N CYS A 105 15.58 -2.48 5.96
CA CYS A 105 16.54 -1.48 5.51
C CYS A 105 17.92 -2.14 5.48
N VAL A 106 18.49 -2.26 4.29
CA VAL A 106 19.82 -2.83 4.08
C VAL A 106 20.83 -1.69 4.06
N GLU A 107 21.76 -1.70 5.01
CA GLU A 107 22.82 -0.69 5.12
C GLU A 107 23.70 -0.68 3.86
N GLY A 108 24.05 0.52 3.39
CA GLY A 108 25.04 0.70 2.34
C GLY A 108 26.46 0.79 2.87
N ASN A 109 27.39 1.22 2.01
CA ASN A 109 28.79 1.42 2.39
C ASN A 109 29.07 2.81 3.00
N PHE A 110 28.12 3.75 2.89
CA PHE A 110 28.31 5.11 3.41
C PHE A 110 28.36 5.16 4.94
N GLY A 111 27.38 4.54 5.62
CA GLY A 111 27.23 4.64 7.07
C GLY A 111 28.51 4.27 7.82
N GLY A 112 29.10 3.12 7.47
CA GLY A 112 30.35 2.67 8.08
C GLY A 112 31.53 3.64 7.88
N THR A 113 31.55 4.40 6.78
CA THR A 113 32.61 5.39 6.51
C THR A 113 32.48 6.62 7.42
N VAL A 114 31.26 6.97 7.83
CA VAL A 114 30.98 8.13 8.69
C VAL A 114 30.76 7.76 10.15
N GLY A 115 30.96 6.49 10.52
CA GLY A 115 30.76 6.01 11.89
C GLY A 115 29.29 6.02 12.32
N ALA A 116 28.37 5.62 11.44
CA ALA A 116 26.94 5.57 11.75
C ALA A 116 26.22 4.41 11.05
N SER A 117 25.11 3.97 11.61
CA SER A 117 24.13 3.14 10.90
C SER A 117 22.96 4.03 10.48
N LEU A 118 22.71 4.11 9.18
CA LEU A 118 21.59 4.86 8.63
C LEU A 118 20.27 4.10 8.81
N CYS A 119 20.29 2.78 8.62
CA CYS A 119 19.11 1.94 8.84
C CYS A 119 18.74 1.88 10.32
N GLY A 120 19.75 1.77 11.18
CA GLY A 120 19.57 1.76 12.62
C GLY A 120 19.36 3.14 13.23
N ASN A 121 19.72 4.22 12.53
CA ASN A 121 19.67 5.61 13.01
C ASN A 121 20.43 5.82 14.36
N TYR A 122 21.71 5.44 14.38
CA TYR A 122 22.62 5.62 15.52
C TYR A 122 24.06 5.86 15.05
N THR A 123 24.92 6.39 15.93
CA THR A 123 26.36 6.63 15.68
C THR A 123 27.22 5.62 16.44
N PHE A 124 28.37 5.23 15.89
CA PHE A 124 29.31 4.20 16.41
C PHE A 124 30.22 4.69 17.56
N GLY A 125 29.72 5.62 18.37
CA GLY A 125 30.48 6.15 19.50
C GLY A 125 31.83 6.80 19.16
N ALA A 126 32.75 6.75 20.12
CA ALA A 126 34.11 7.25 20.03
C ALA A 126 35.08 6.24 19.43
N ASN A 127 34.79 4.94 19.53
CA ASN A 127 35.65 3.88 19.01
C ASN A 127 35.44 3.58 17.51
N TYR A 128 34.37 4.14 16.89
CA TYR A 128 33.98 3.89 15.49
C TYR A 128 33.66 2.42 15.17
N VAL A 129 33.31 1.61 16.19
CA VAL A 129 32.92 0.20 16.06
C VAL A 129 31.42 0.11 16.21
N ASN A 130 30.76 -0.64 15.31
CA ASN A 130 29.34 -0.93 15.46
C ASN A 130 29.14 -2.06 16.48
N ASP A 131 28.75 -1.70 17.70
CA ASP A 131 28.43 -2.64 18.77
C ASP A 131 26.92 -2.94 18.87
N SER A 132 26.11 -2.34 18.00
CA SER A 132 24.65 -2.46 17.98
C SER A 132 24.15 -3.52 16.99
N THR A 133 22.93 -4.00 17.24
CA THR A 133 22.24 -4.95 16.36
C THR A 133 20.87 -4.42 15.93
N LEU A 134 20.45 -4.83 14.73
CA LEU A 134 19.18 -4.44 14.13
C LEU A 134 18.52 -5.70 13.52
N VAL A 135 17.28 -5.98 13.91
CA VAL A 135 16.53 -7.15 13.45
C VAL A 135 15.17 -6.70 12.93
N TYR A 136 14.87 -7.08 11.69
CA TYR A 136 13.59 -6.84 11.05
C TYR A 136 12.71 -8.09 11.08
N SER A 137 11.42 -7.91 11.40
CA SER A 137 10.42 -8.99 11.41
C SER A 137 9.09 -8.47 10.89
N GLY A 138 8.85 -8.65 9.59
CA GLY A 138 7.66 -8.15 8.91
C GLY A 138 7.57 -6.63 9.02
N SER A 139 6.57 -6.14 9.77
CA SER A 139 6.36 -4.70 9.98
C SER A 139 7.05 -4.12 11.22
N SER A 140 7.80 -4.92 11.95
CA SER A 140 8.49 -4.51 13.19
C SER A 140 10.00 -4.50 13.01
N VAL A 141 10.65 -3.59 13.72
CA VAL A 141 12.12 -3.52 13.83
C VAL A 141 12.50 -3.49 15.31
N THR A 142 13.49 -4.28 15.68
CA THR A 142 14.10 -4.27 17.02
C THR A 142 15.54 -3.84 16.89
N ARG A 143 15.91 -2.81 17.66
CA ARG A 143 17.29 -2.31 17.75
C ARG A 143 17.78 -2.49 19.17
N THR A 144 18.95 -3.12 19.32
CA THR A 144 19.67 -3.18 20.60
C THR A 144 20.95 -2.40 20.45
N LEU A 145 21.10 -1.32 21.23
CA LEU A 145 22.33 -0.54 21.28
C LEU A 145 23.37 -1.26 22.15
N GLY A 146 24.61 -1.32 21.69
CA GLY A 146 25.74 -1.86 22.44
C GLY A 146 26.88 -0.86 22.54
N GLY A 147 27.88 -1.19 23.36
CA GLY A 147 29.12 -0.40 23.47
C GLY A 147 28.88 1.07 23.82
N ASP A 148 29.54 1.94 23.06
CA ASP A 148 29.39 3.40 23.11
C ASP A 148 28.51 3.96 21.97
N ASP A 149 27.70 3.12 21.33
CA ASP A 149 26.77 3.54 20.28
C ASP A 149 25.64 4.43 20.83
N VAL A 150 25.27 5.46 20.06
CA VAL A 150 24.28 6.45 20.49
C VAL A 150 23.13 6.57 19.49
N SER A 151 21.91 6.26 19.93
CA SER A 151 20.69 6.47 19.14
C SER A 151 20.50 7.93 18.77
N LYS A 152 20.16 8.18 17.49
CA LYS A 152 19.80 9.50 16.96
C LYS A 152 18.32 9.61 16.62
N GLY A 153 17.56 8.53 16.75
CA GLY A 153 16.12 8.50 16.52
C GLY A 153 15.60 7.08 16.36
N PRO A 154 14.39 6.88 15.82
CA PRO A 154 13.90 5.55 15.48
C PRO A 154 14.70 4.96 14.31
N ALA A 155 14.83 3.63 14.29
CA ALA A 155 15.37 2.92 13.14
C ALA A 155 14.41 3.03 11.94
N GLN A 156 14.95 2.99 10.73
CA GLN A 156 14.16 2.93 9.50
C GLN A 156 13.26 1.70 9.52
N SER A 157 11.98 1.87 9.21
CA SER A 157 10.97 0.81 9.30
C SER A 157 9.83 1.04 8.31
N VAL A 158 8.98 0.03 8.12
CA VAL A 158 7.77 0.20 7.29
C VAL A 158 6.87 1.32 7.82
N ALA A 159 6.94 1.63 9.12
CA ALA A 159 6.16 2.71 9.73
C ALA A 159 6.54 4.10 9.19
N ASP A 160 7.70 4.25 8.55
CA ASP A 160 8.08 5.48 7.86
C ASP A 160 7.16 5.79 6.66
N LEU A 161 6.42 4.78 6.18
CA LEU A 161 5.39 4.88 5.13
C LEU A 161 3.97 5.00 5.69
N ASN A 162 3.79 5.15 7.01
CA ASN A 162 2.47 5.36 7.60
C ASN A 162 1.82 6.66 7.08
N GLY A 163 0.49 6.66 6.96
CA GLY A 163 -0.25 7.86 6.57
C GLY A 163 -0.18 8.20 5.08
N MET A 164 0.38 7.31 4.26
CA MET A 164 0.37 7.49 2.80
C MET A 164 -1.06 7.61 2.31
N SER A 165 -1.34 8.64 1.52
CA SER A 165 -2.66 8.89 0.92
C SER A 165 -2.51 9.36 -0.52
N THR A 166 -3.57 9.22 -1.30
CA THR A 166 -3.57 9.66 -2.70
C THR A 166 -3.44 11.18 -2.76
N LEU A 167 -2.31 11.65 -3.27
CA LEU A 167 -2.00 13.07 -3.45
C LEU A 167 -2.57 13.59 -4.77
N SER A 168 -2.43 12.82 -5.85
CA SER A 168 -2.91 13.19 -7.17
C SER A 168 -3.09 11.98 -8.07
N TRP A 169 -4.07 12.04 -8.98
CA TRP A 169 -4.23 11.10 -10.07
C TRP A 169 -4.46 11.86 -11.37
N VAL A 170 -3.52 11.76 -12.32
CA VAL A 170 -3.61 12.41 -13.63
C VAL A 170 -3.26 11.40 -14.72
N GLY A 171 -4.25 11.05 -15.55
CA GLY A 171 -4.10 10.03 -16.58
C GLY A 171 -3.73 8.67 -15.96
N THR A 172 -2.57 8.14 -16.33
CA THR A 172 -2.03 6.88 -15.79
C THR A 172 -1.05 7.10 -14.62
N SER A 173 -0.79 8.34 -14.19
CA SER A 173 0.09 8.62 -13.06
C SER A 173 -0.73 8.80 -11.79
N LEU A 174 -0.46 7.93 -10.80
CA LEU A 174 -1.01 7.98 -9.45
C LEU A 174 0.11 8.26 -8.45
N LYS A 175 -0.05 9.29 -7.62
CA LYS A 175 0.93 9.66 -6.59
C LYS A 175 0.34 9.43 -5.21
N LEU A 176 1.04 8.68 -4.38
CA LEU A 176 0.76 8.55 -2.95
C LEU A 176 1.83 9.30 -2.16
N SER A 177 1.45 9.97 -1.09
CA SER A 177 2.38 10.72 -0.25
C SER A 177 1.97 10.71 1.22
N ASN A 178 2.96 10.64 2.09
CA ASN A 178 2.89 11.05 3.50
C ASN A 178 3.87 12.20 3.79
N ALA A 179 4.44 12.79 2.74
CA ALA A 179 5.41 13.86 2.87
C ALA A 179 4.78 15.11 3.49
N THR A 180 5.53 15.69 4.41
CA THR A 180 5.30 17.00 5.01
C THR A 180 6.35 17.97 4.47
N ALA A 181 6.35 19.21 4.96
CA ALA A 181 7.34 20.21 4.56
C ALA A 181 8.80 19.82 4.88
N THR A 182 9.02 18.89 5.82
CA THR A 182 10.36 18.61 6.36
C THR A 182 10.76 17.13 6.32
N SER A 183 9.84 16.21 6.05
CA SER A 183 10.11 14.77 6.03
C SER A 183 9.05 13.97 5.29
N GLY A 184 9.35 12.71 4.97
CA GLY A 184 8.38 11.72 4.50
C GLY A 184 8.69 11.24 3.09
N TYR A 185 7.68 10.67 2.44
CA TYR A 185 7.83 9.90 1.21
C TYR A 185 6.76 10.27 0.19
N THR A 186 7.13 10.18 -1.08
CA THR A 186 6.18 10.20 -2.20
C THR A 186 6.53 9.07 -3.16
N LEU A 187 5.54 8.24 -3.47
CA LEU A 187 5.65 7.16 -4.44
C LEU A 187 4.73 7.47 -5.63
N GLU A 188 5.27 7.38 -6.83
CA GLU A 188 4.54 7.56 -8.08
C GLU A 188 4.42 6.22 -8.80
N PHE A 189 3.23 5.93 -9.30
CA PHE A 189 2.88 4.68 -9.97
C PHE A 189 2.31 4.95 -11.34
N ASN A 190 2.68 4.12 -12.32
CA ASN A 190 1.95 4.00 -13.57
C ASN A 190 0.83 2.97 -13.39
N VAL A 191 -0.41 3.41 -13.48
CA VAL A 191 -1.62 2.60 -13.27
C VAL A 191 -2.33 2.30 -14.58
N ALA A 192 -2.89 1.09 -14.69
CA ALA A 192 -3.72 0.65 -15.80
C ALA A 192 -4.93 -0.13 -15.27
N ALA A 193 -6.13 0.21 -15.73
CA ALA A 193 -7.36 -0.47 -15.36
C ALA A 193 -7.26 -1.96 -15.71
N VAL A 194 -7.60 -2.84 -14.77
CA VAL A 194 -7.67 -4.28 -15.04
C VAL A 194 -8.98 -4.55 -15.77
N PRO A 195 -8.96 -5.05 -17.02
CA PRO A 195 -10.20 -5.37 -17.72
C PRO A 195 -10.95 -6.48 -16.98
N VAL A 196 -12.10 -6.15 -16.39
CA VAL A 196 -13.03 -7.16 -15.90
C VAL A 196 -13.69 -7.86 -17.10
N PRO A 197 -13.58 -9.19 -17.23
CA PRO A 197 -14.25 -9.89 -18.31
C PRO A 197 -15.76 -9.64 -18.22
N ALA A 198 -16.35 -9.12 -19.30
CA ALA A 198 -17.77 -8.77 -19.39
C ALA A 198 -18.74 -9.95 -19.11
N ALA A 199 -18.22 -11.18 -18.97
CA ALA A 199 -18.99 -12.39 -18.68
C ALA A 199 -19.67 -12.38 -17.30
N ALA A 200 -19.20 -11.61 -16.31
CA ALA A 200 -19.82 -11.55 -14.98
C ALA A 200 -21.23 -10.94 -15.00
N TRP A 201 -21.50 -10.02 -15.95
CA TRP A 201 -22.77 -9.28 -16.02
C TRP A 201 -23.89 -10.03 -16.77
N LEU A 202 -23.56 -11.04 -17.57
CA LEU A 202 -24.56 -11.77 -18.37
C LEU A 202 -25.32 -12.85 -17.59
N LEU A 203 -24.86 -13.24 -16.39
CA LEU A 203 -25.51 -14.30 -15.59
C LEU A 203 -26.60 -13.79 -14.65
N GLY A 204 -26.58 -12.51 -14.26
CA GLY A 204 -27.57 -11.92 -13.36
C GLY A 204 -29.02 -11.97 -13.88
N PRO A 205 -29.31 -11.50 -15.11
CA PRO A 205 -30.68 -11.52 -15.62
C PRO A 205 -31.12 -12.92 -16.12
N ALA A 206 -30.18 -13.78 -16.55
CA ALA A 206 -30.50 -15.11 -17.07
C ALA A 206 -31.04 -16.06 -15.98
N VAL A 207 -30.51 -16.00 -14.75
CA VAL A 207 -30.98 -16.83 -13.62
C VAL A 207 -32.37 -16.37 -13.12
N LEU A 208 -32.63 -15.07 -13.10
CA LEU A 208 -33.95 -14.52 -12.76
C LEU A 208 -35.03 -14.89 -13.78
N ALA A 209 -34.68 -14.98 -15.07
CA ALA A 209 -35.59 -15.46 -16.10
C ALA A 209 -35.86 -16.98 -15.97
N ALA A 210 -34.85 -17.80 -15.66
CA ALA A 210 -35.01 -19.25 -15.47
C ALA A 210 -35.87 -19.59 -14.23
N GLY A 211 -35.75 -18.83 -13.15
CA GLY A 211 -36.57 -19.02 -11.94
C GLY A 211 -38.06 -18.72 -12.13
N ARG A 212 -38.43 -17.82 -13.05
CA ARG A 212 -39.83 -17.52 -13.38
C ARG A 212 -40.51 -18.61 -14.22
N PHE A 213 -39.76 -19.36 -15.04
CA PHE A 213 -40.33 -20.47 -15.82
C PHE A 213 -40.53 -21.75 -15.01
N ALA A 214 -39.71 -22.00 -13.98
CA ALA A 214 -39.82 -23.20 -13.15
C ALA A 214 -41.04 -23.20 -12.19
N ARG A 215 -41.62 -22.03 -11.86
CA ARG A 215 -42.76 -21.91 -10.92
C ARG A 215 -44.16 -22.08 -11.55
N ARG A 216 -44.27 -22.33 -12.85
CA ARG A 216 -45.58 -22.48 -13.55
C ARG A 216 -46.04 -23.94 -13.76
N ARG A 217 -45.39 -24.94 -13.17
CA ARG A 217 -45.86 -26.35 -13.25
C ARG A 217 -46.22 -26.89 -11.87
N LYS A 218 -47.48 -26.73 -11.47
CA LYS A 218 -48.27 -27.67 -10.65
C LYS A 218 -49.67 -27.09 -10.45
N VAL A 219 -50.58 -27.40 -11.37
CA VAL A 219 -52.02 -27.43 -11.14
C VAL A 219 -52.54 -28.67 -11.88
N SER A 220 -52.80 -29.74 -11.13
CA SER A 220 -53.69 -30.85 -11.44
C SER A 220 -54.12 -31.43 -10.11
#